data_AF-A0A840S025-F1
#
_entry.id   AF-A0A840S025-F1
#
_cell.length_a   1.000
_cell.length_b   1.000
_cell.length_c   1.000
_cell.angle_alpha   90.00
_cell.angle_beta   90.00
_cell.angle_gamma   90.00
#
_symmetry.space_group_name_H-M   'P 1'
#
loop_
_entity.id
_entity.type
_entity.pdbx_description
1 polymer ?
#
loop_
_entity_poly.entity_id
_entity_poly.type
_entity_poly.pdbx_seq_one_letter_code
_entity_poly.pdbx_strand_id
1 'polypeptide(L)' 'MAKKNPTASQGASEAPATQTYRVGGTPILLDGERYESGDAIELTEAKARGLDVRLDVRQAPADTESQE' A
#
# COMPACT_ATOMS: atom_id res chain seq x y z
N MET A 1 3.22 8.01 43.86
CA MET A 1 3.89 8.60 42.69
C MET A 1 4.64 7.50 41.97
N ALA A 2 4.00 6.84 41.00
CA ALA A 2 4.63 5.79 40.20
C ALA A 2 4.79 6.28 38.75
N LYS A 3 5.94 5.93 38.17
CA LYS A 3 6.59 6.58 37.04
C LYS A 3 5.84 6.36 35.73
N LYS A 4 5.79 7.42 34.92
CA LYS A 4 5.35 7.43 33.53
C LYS A 4 6.28 6.55 32.70
N ASN A 5 5.75 5.48 32.12
CA ASN A 5 6.33 4.82 30.96
C ASN A 5 5.28 4.83 29.85
N PRO A 6 5.22 5.87 29.00
CA PRO A 6 4.67 5.66 27.68
C PRO A 6 5.68 4.78 26.93
N THR A 7 5.35 3.50 26.73
CA THR A 7 5.85 2.79 25.56
C THR A 7 5.29 3.54 24.37
N ALA A 8 6.06 4.53 23.92
CA ALA A 8 5.96 5.03 22.58
C ALA A 8 6.38 3.85 21.68
N SER A 9 5.42 3.06 21.22
CA SER A 9 5.52 2.43 19.90
C SER A 9 5.47 3.56 18.87
N GLN A 10 6.54 4.34 18.85
CA GLN A 10 6.87 5.27 17.80
C GLN A 10 7.05 4.45 16.54
N GLY A 11 6.27 4.76 15.51
CA GLY A 11 6.65 4.38 14.15
C GLY A 11 5.59 3.71 13.28
N ALA A 12 4.30 3.87 13.54
CA ALA A 12 3.43 4.14 12.39
C ALA A 12 3.77 5.56 11.92
N SER A 13 4.97 5.75 11.35
CA SER A 13 5.09 6.76 10.31
C SER A 13 3.92 6.48 9.39
N GLU A 14 3.04 7.46 9.14
CA GLU A 14 1.96 7.35 8.18
C GLU A 14 2.57 6.97 6.82
N ALA A 15 2.84 5.69 6.63
CA ALA A 15 3.25 5.13 5.37
C ALA A 15 2.03 5.37 4.48
N PRO A 16 2.20 6.07 3.35
CA PRO A 16 1.08 6.39 2.48
C PRO A 16 0.33 5.09 2.19
N ALA A 17 -0.98 5.07 2.45
CA ALA A 17 -1.79 3.87 2.30
C ALA A 17 -1.55 3.24 0.92
N THR A 18 -0.91 2.07 0.93
CA THR A 18 -0.71 1.27 -0.27
C THR A 18 -1.96 0.46 -0.51
N GLN A 19 -2.33 0.33 -1.78
CA GLN A 19 -3.42 -0.52 -2.22
C GLN A 19 -2.88 -1.44 -3.30
N THR A 20 -3.53 -2.59 -3.47
CA THR A 20 -3.16 -3.52 -4.53
C THR A 20 -3.78 -3.07 -5.83
N TYR A 21 -2.94 -2.85 -6.84
CA TYR A 21 -3.34 -2.56 -8.20
C TYR A 21 -2.96 -3.72 -9.10
N ARG A 22 -3.71 -3.93 -10.18
CA ARG A 22 -3.30 -4.76 -11.30
C ARG A 22 -2.71 -3.95 -12.43
N VAL A 23 -1.61 -4.43 -12.98
CA VAL A 23 -1.04 -3.91 -14.22
C VAL A 23 -2.04 -4.11 -15.35
N GLY A 24 -2.23 -3.05 -16.13
CA GLY A 24 -3.08 -3.00 -17.30
C GLY A 24 -2.45 -3.70 -18.50
N GLY A 25 -2.68 -3.18 -19.69
CA GLY A 25 -2.17 -3.79 -20.94
C GLY A 25 -0.70 -3.49 -21.19
N THR A 26 -0.12 -2.51 -20.50
CA THR A 26 1.27 -2.11 -20.68
C THR A 26 2.12 -2.62 -19.51
N PRO A 27 3.21 -3.37 -19.75
CA PRO A 27 4.12 -3.77 -18.69
C PRO A 27 4.82 -2.54 -18.09
N ILE A 28 4.96 -2.52 -16.77
CA ILE A 28 5.57 -1.42 -16.04
C ILE A 28 6.90 -1.84 -15.42
N LEU A 29 7.82 -0.89 -15.26
CA LEU A 29 9.06 -1.09 -14.50
C LEU A 29 8.99 -0.23 -13.24
N LEU A 30 8.99 -0.88 -12.07
CA LEU A 30 8.89 -0.23 -10.78
C LEU A 30 10.02 -0.75 -9.89
N ASP A 31 10.84 0.17 -9.36
CA ASP A 31 11.98 -0.17 -8.49
C ASP A 31 13.00 -1.16 -9.10
N GLY A 32 13.08 -1.20 -10.43
CA GLY A 32 13.94 -2.16 -11.16
C GLY A 32 13.31 -3.54 -11.37
N GLU A 33 12.11 -3.76 -10.85
CA GLU A 33 11.30 -4.96 -11.10
C GLU A 33 10.28 -4.68 -12.21
N ARG A 34 10.11 -5.66 -13.10
CA ARG A 34 9.21 -5.54 -14.25
C ARG A 34 7.94 -6.34 -13.97
N TYR A 35 6.80 -5.66 -14.06
CA TYR A 35 5.49 -6.24 -13.85
C TYR A 35 4.72 -6.30 -15.17
N GLU A 36 4.21 -7.49 -15.47
CA GLU A 36 3.50 -7.78 -16.72
C GLU A 36 1.98 -7.57 -16.55
N SER A 37 1.25 -7.56 -17.66
CA SER A 37 -0.20 -7.35 -17.66
C SER A 37 -0.96 -8.36 -16.79
N GLY A 38 -1.81 -7.85 -15.91
CA GLY A 38 -2.61 -8.64 -14.98
C GLY A 38 -1.90 -9.01 -13.68
N ASP A 39 -0.61 -8.69 -13.55
CA ASP A 39 0.16 -8.85 -12.32
C ASP A 39 -0.34 -7.91 -11.22
N ALA A 40 -0.24 -8.33 -9.97
CA ALA A 40 -0.74 -7.60 -8.81
C ALA A 40 0.42 -6.94 -8.05
N ILE A 41 0.34 -5.63 -7.88
CA ILE A 41 1.40 -4.79 -7.32
C ILE A 41 0.84 -3.88 -6.24
N GLU A 42 1.61 -3.66 -5.18
CA GLU A 42 1.24 -2.73 -4.12
C GLU A 42 1.79 -1.34 -4.44
N LEU A 43 0.87 -0.38 -4.62
CA LEU A 43 1.21 0.99 -4.96
C LEU A 43 0.41 1.96 -4.09
N THR A 44 0.97 3.14 -3.87
CA THR A 44 0.21 4.27 -3.33
C THR A 44 -0.63 4.88 -4.44
N GLU A 45 -1.74 5.56 -4.11
CA GLU A 45 -2.57 6.24 -5.12
C GLU A 45 -1.74 7.23 -5.96
N ALA A 46 -0.79 7.93 -5.33
CA ALA A 46 0.11 8.87 -6.02
C ALA A 46 1.00 8.18 -7.06
N LYS A 47 1.52 6.97 -6.77
CA LYS A 47 2.34 6.18 -7.71
C LYS A 47 1.46 5.60 -8.83
N ALA A 48 0.25 5.13 -8.50
CA ALA A 48 -0.68 4.54 -9.45
C ALA A 48 -1.24 5.54 -10.48
N ARG A 49 -1.44 6.81 -10.11
CA ARG A 49 -1.98 7.87 -10.99
C ARG A 49 -1.19 8.10 -12.29
N GLY A 50 0.07 7.67 -12.35
CA GLY A 50 0.95 7.81 -13.51
C GLY A 50 1.23 6.50 -14.26
N LEU A 51 0.63 5.38 -13.84
CA LEU A 51 0.89 4.05 -14.40
C LEU A 51 -0.37 3.49 -15.05
N ASP A 52 -0.19 2.58 -16.02
CA ASP A 52 -1.30 1.82 -16.63
C ASP A 52 -1.72 0.70 -15.67
N VAL A 53 -2.35 1.08 -14.55
CA VAL A 53 -2.74 0.17 -13.48
C VAL A 53 -4.19 0.39 -13.05
N ARG A 54 -4.83 -0.63 -12.50
CA ARG A 54 -6.23 -0.59 -12.04
C ARG A 54 -6.32 -1.11 -10.63
N LEU A 55 -7.03 -0.39 -9.77
CA LEU A 55 -7.21 -0.80 -8.37
C LEU A 55 -7.90 -2.17 -8.32
N ASP A 56 -7.26 -3.15 -7.67
CA ASP A 56 -7.84 -4.48 -7.45
C ASP A 56 -8.73 -4.42 -6.21
N VAL A 57 -9.95 -3.91 -6.39
CA VAL A 57 -10.97 -3.76 -5.34
C VAL A 57 -11.47 -5.08 -4.74
N ARG A 58 -10.90 -6.24 -5.11
CA ARG A 58 -11.21 -7.53 -4.46
C ARG A 58 -10.44 -7.71 -3.15
N GLN A 59 -9.33 -7.02 -2.95
CA GLN A 59 -8.76 -6.85 -1.63
C GLN A 59 -9.44 -5.65 -0.97
N ALA A 60 -10.44 -5.94 -0.14
CA ALA A 60 -10.78 -5.05 0.96
C ALA A 60 -9.47 -4.67 1.69
N PRO A 61 -9.29 -3.42 2.13
CA PRO A 61 -8.12 -3.06 2.92
C PRO A 61 -8.05 -4.02 4.09
N ALA A 62 -7.03 -4.88 4.11
CA ALA A 62 -6.75 -5.67 5.29
C ALA A 62 -6.46 -4.65 6.40
N ASP A 63 -7.29 -4.70 7.44
CA ASP A 63 -7.06 -4.06 8.72
C ASP A 63 -6.73 -2.55 8.69
N THR A 64 -7.79 -1.74 8.54
CA THR A 64 -7.97 -0.82 9.66
C THR A 64 -8.50 -1.69 10.79
N GLU A 65 -7.60 -2.17 11.64
CA GLU A 65 -7.94 -2.76 12.93
C GLU A 65 -8.93 -1.77 13.57
N SER A 66 -10.22 -2.12 13.48
CA SER A 66 -11.29 -1.43 14.18
C SER A 66 -10.90 -1.50 15.65
N GLN A 67 -10.47 -0.35 16.17
CA GLN A 67 -10.29 -0.18 17.60
C GLN A 67 -11.62 -0.49 18.29
N GLU A 68 -11.71 -1.65 18.92
CA GLU A 68 -12.70 -1.96 19.97
C GLU A 68 -12.01 -2.00 21.34
#